data_AF-A0A917ZXP9-F1
#
_entry.id   AF-A0A917ZXP9-F1
#
_cell.length_a   1.000
_cell.length_b   1.000
_cell.length_c   1.000
_cell.angle_alpha   90.00
_cell.angle_beta   90.00
_cell.angle_gamma   90.00
#
_symmetry.space_group_name_H-M   'P 1'
#
loop_
_entity.id
_entity.type
_entity.pdbx_description
1 polymer ?
#
loop_
_entity_poly.entity_id
_entity_poly.type
_entity_poly.pdbx_seq_one_letter_code
_entity_poly.pdbx_strand_id
1 'polypeptide(L)'
;MTLVETGTRAVIAAVFGPTREGETSYATRLLHHLGPEMLVLWDRGFDSNHFLTAAHATGAQVLGRIRQRRRPPVLQTLADSSYLSVIGGVPVRIIEAQVSITCTDGSNFEGSYRLVTTLLEEGSRNTPETCRRPL
;
A
#
# COMPACT_ATOMS: atom_id res chain seq x y z
N MET A 1 10.92 9.11 -12.56
CA MET A 1 9.87 8.42 -11.79
C MET A 1 8.52 8.75 -12.39
N THR A 2 7.58 7.80 -12.39
CA THR A 2 6.24 7.98 -12.93
C THR A 2 5.17 7.64 -11.89
N LEU A 3 4.02 8.29 -11.99
CA LEU A 3 2.76 7.90 -11.35
C LEU A 3 1.89 7.27 -12.42
N VAL A 4 1.45 6.04 -12.19
CA VAL A 4 0.77 5.22 -13.21
C VAL A 4 -0.47 4.57 -12.61
N GLU A 5 -1.57 4.58 -13.35
CA GLU A 5 -2.78 3.85 -12.99
C GLU A 5 -2.57 2.33 -13.17
N THR A 6 -2.85 1.51 -12.14
CA THR A 6 -2.56 0.06 -12.19
C THR A 6 -3.38 -0.70 -13.24
N GLY A 7 -4.63 -0.28 -13.51
CA GLY A 7 -5.54 -0.96 -14.43
C GLY A 7 -5.20 -0.69 -15.89
N THR A 8 -5.42 0.54 -16.35
CA THR A 8 -5.18 0.93 -17.75
C THR A 8 -3.69 1.06 -18.10
N ARG A 9 -2.80 1.12 -17.09
CA ARG A 9 -1.38 1.48 -17.25
C ARG A 9 -1.15 2.88 -17.80
N ALA A 10 -2.16 3.77 -17.71
CA ALA A 10 -2.03 5.16 -18.12
C ALA A 10 -1.02 5.90 -17.23
N VAL A 11 -0.12 6.65 -17.85
CA VAL A 11 0.79 7.55 -17.14
C VAL A 11 0.01 8.80 -16.74
N ILE A 12 -0.14 9.01 -15.44
CA ILE A 12 -0.80 10.19 -14.88
C ILE A 12 0.19 11.36 -14.86
N ALA A 13 1.41 11.09 -14.41
CA ALA A 13 2.46 12.10 -14.29
C ALA A 13 3.86 11.50 -14.30
N ALA A 14 4.86 12.32 -14.63
CA ALA A 14 6.26 11.93 -14.63
C ALA A 14 7.16 13.07 -14.15
N VAL A 15 8.21 12.71 -13.42
CA VAL A 15 9.27 13.63 -12.98
C VAL A 15 10.62 13.06 -13.35
N PHE A 16 11.48 13.92 -13.89
CA PHE A 16 12.86 13.63 -14.29
C PHE A 16 13.84 14.49 -13.47
N GLY A 17 15.08 14.02 -13.36
CA GLY A 17 16.16 14.75 -12.71
C GLY A 17 17.44 13.91 -12.59
N PRO A 18 18.47 14.44 -11.91
CA PRO A 18 19.76 13.78 -11.79
C PRO A 18 19.72 12.55 -10.87
N THR A 19 20.64 11.60 -11.06
CA THR A 19 20.74 10.37 -10.27
C THR A 19 21.15 10.58 -8.81
N ARG A 20 21.67 11.77 -8.46
CA ARG A 20 22.02 12.13 -7.08
C ARG A 20 20.81 12.36 -6.16
N GLU A 21 19.61 12.53 -6.72
CA GLU A 21 18.39 12.67 -5.93
C GLU A 21 17.75 11.30 -5.67
N GLY A 22 17.33 11.06 -4.44
CA GLY A 22 16.67 9.82 -4.06
C GLY A 22 15.24 9.72 -4.59
N GLU A 23 14.77 8.49 -4.79
CA GLU A 23 13.43 8.21 -5.33
C GLU A 23 12.29 8.87 -4.53
N THR A 24 12.40 8.93 -3.20
CA THR A 24 11.39 9.57 -2.34
C THR A 24 11.25 11.07 -2.63
N SER A 25 12.32 11.75 -3.06
CA SER A 25 12.27 13.16 -3.50
C SER A 25 11.38 13.30 -4.74
N TYR A 26 11.60 12.44 -5.73
CA TYR A 26 10.79 12.42 -6.94
C TYR A 26 9.33 12.04 -6.67
N ALA A 27 9.09 11.06 -5.80
CA ALA A 27 7.73 10.68 -5.41
C ALA A 27 6.99 11.83 -4.72
N THR A 28 7.69 12.57 -3.86
CA THR A 28 7.11 13.75 -3.17
C THR A 28 6.65 14.81 -4.17
N ARG A 29 7.42 15.02 -5.25
CA ARG A 29 7.07 15.94 -6.33
C ARG A 29 5.84 15.50 -7.13
N LEU A 30 5.44 14.24 -7.07
CA LEU A 30 4.26 13.72 -7.75
C LEU A 30 2.98 13.80 -6.90
N LEU A 31 3.07 14.03 -5.58
CA LEU A 31 1.92 13.95 -4.67
C LEU A 31 0.78 14.92 -5.01
N HIS A 32 1.07 16.06 -5.65
CA HIS A 32 0.03 17.01 -6.05
C HIS A 32 -0.91 16.51 -7.17
N HIS A 33 -0.59 15.37 -7.80
CA HIS A 33 -1.50 14.69 -8.74
C HIS A 33 -2.47 13.73 -8.06
N LEU A 34 -2.28 13.48 -6.75
CA LEU A 34 -3.16 12.63 -5.97
C LEU A 34 -4.39 13.40 -5.52
N GLY A 35 -5.50 12.70 -5.34
CA GLY A 35 -6.74 13.28 -4.83
C GLY A 35 -7.62 12.26 -4.09
N PRO A 36 -8.76 12.72 -3.53
CA PRO A 36 -9.63 11.92 -2.67
C PRO A 36 -10.13 10.61 -3.27
N GLU A 37 -10.30 10.55 -4.58
CA GLU A 37 -10.81 9.38 -5.31
C GLU A 37 -9.72 8.34 -5.62
N MET A 38 -8.48 8.54 -5.17
CA MET A 38 -7.35 7.67 -5.49
C MET A 38 -6.96 6.77 -4.32
N LEU A 39 -6.66 5.51 -4.64
CA LEU A 39 -5.90 4.61 -3.78
C LEU A 39 -4.47 4.51 -4.32
N VAL A 40 -3.50 5.00 -3.55
CA VAL A 40 -2.09 5.03 -3.93
C VAL A 40 -1.37 3.81 -3.42
N LEU A 41 -0.69 3.12 -4.33
CA LEU A 41 0.12 1.95 -4.03
C LEU A 41 1.61 2.30 -4.03
N TRP A 42 2.35 1.78 -3.05
CA TRP A 42 3.80 1.87 -3.04
C TRP A 42 4.49 0.66 -2.41
N ASP A 43 5.78 0.54 -2.68
CA ASP A 43 6.65 -0.46 -2.08
C ASP A 43 7.56 0.11 -0.97
N ARG A 44 8.39 -0.74 -0.36
CA ARG A 44 9.41 -0.38 0.64
C ARG A 44 10.29 0.74 0.09
N GLY A 45 10.52 1.76 0.90
CA GLY A 45 11.29 2.94 0.51
C GLY A 45 10.49 4.24 0.55
N PHE A 46 9.16 4.15 0.52
CA PHE A 46 8.23 5.28 0.66
C PHE A 46 7.52 5.30 2.03
N ASP A 47 8.06 4.57 3.01
CA ASP A 47 7.45 4.36 4.32
C ASP A 47 7.92 5.35 5.40
N SER A 48 8.35 6.56 5.04
CA SER A 48 8.68 7.59 6.03
C SER A 48 7.39 8.22 6.60
N ASN A 49 7.42 8.71 7.85
CA ASN A 49 6.27 9.40 8.45
C ASN A 49 5.85 10.60 7.60
N HIS A 50 6.83 11.37 7.13
CA HIS A 50 6.61 12.54 6.32
C HIS A 50 5.93 12.19 4.99
N PHE A 51 6.39 11.15 4.30
CA PHE A 51 5.81 10.74 3.01
C PHE A 51 4.37 10.24 3.17
N LEU A 52 4.10 9.39 4.18
CA LEU A 52 2.74 8.94 4.46
C LEU A 52 1.81 10.12 4.79
N THR A 53 2.26 11.04 5.65
CA THR A 53 1.48 12.22 6.04
C THR A 53 1.20 13.12 4.84
N ALA A 54 2.20 13.34 3.99
CA ALA A 54 2.05 14.15 2.79
C ALA A 54 1.11 13.50 1.77
N ALA A 55 1.20 12.18 1.55
CA ALA A 55 0.28 11.47 0.68
C ALA A 55 -1.15 11.50 1.23
N HIS A 56 -1.35 11.24 2.52
CA HIS A 56 -2.66 11.30 3.16
C HIS A 56 -3.29 12.70 3.12
N ALA A 57 -2.47 13.76 3.28
CA ALA A 57 -2.93 15.15 3.21
C ALA A 57 -3.51 15.56 1.84
N THR A 58 -3.25 14.78 0.78
CA THR A 58 -3.89 14.98 -0.55
C THR A 58 -5.35 14.51 -0.58
N GLY A 59 -5.81 13.84 0.48
CA GLY A 59 -7.10 13.16 0.55
C GLY A 59 -7.07 11.73 0.00
N ALA A 60 -6.02 11.34 -0.72
CA ALA A 60 -5.88 9.99 -1.25
C ALA A 60 -5.80 8.94 -0.14
N GLN A 61 -6.38 7.78 -0.42
CA GLN A 61 -6.18 6.58 0.37
C GLN A 61 -4.83 5.96 0.02
N VAL A 62 -4.25 5.22 0.95
CA VAL A 62 -2.93 4.60 0.82
C VAL A 62 -3.05 3.10 1.05
N LEU A 63 -2.33 2.30 0.27
CA LEU A 63 -1.99 0.91 0.58
C LEU A 63 -0.55 0.64 0.14
N GLY A 64 0.35 0.38 1.08
CA GLY A 64 1.75 0.21 0.72
C GLY A 64 2.54 -0.71 1.65
N ARG A 65 3.63 -1.28 1.13
CA ARG A 65 4.54 -2.11 1.93
C ARG A 65 5.44 -1.22 2.78
N ILE A 66 5.55 -1.52 4.07
CA ILE A 66 6.47 -0.85 4.99
C ILE A 66 7.61 -1.77 5.40
N ARG A 67 8.71 -1.20 5.91
CA ARG A 67 9.85 -1.99 6.39
C ARG A 67 9.43 -2.89 7.55
N GLN A 68 9.76 -4.17 7.46
CA GLN A 68 9.44 -5.19 8.48
C GLN A 68 9.98 -4.87 9.88
N ARG A 69 11.04 -4.06 10.01
CA ARG A 69 11.59 -3.63 11.31
C ARG A 69 10.79 -2.53 12.00
N ARG A 70 9.89 -1.86 11.27
CA ARG A 70 9.06 -0.79 11.80
C ARG A 70 8.05 -1.38 12.79
N ARG A 71 7.84 -0.75 13.94
CA ARG A 71 6.90 -1.21 14.98
C ARG A 71 5.86 -0.14 15.28
N PRO A 72 4.82 0.02 14.45
CA PRO A 72 3.69 0.89 14.77
C PRO A 72 2.98 0.37 16.05
N PRO A 73 2.43 1.25 16.90
CA PRO A 73 1.70 0.82 18.09
C PRO A 73 0.42 0.07 17.71
N VAL A 74 0.09 -1.00 18.42
CA VAL A 74 -1.19 -1.69 18.26
C VAL A 74 -2.23 -0.94 19.08
N LEU A 75 -3.19 -0.28 18.43
CA LEU A 75 -4.28 0.43 19.11
C LEU A 75 -5.51 -0.47 19.29
N GLN A 76 -5.87 -1.23 18.26
CA GLN A 76 -7.00 -2.17 18.30
C GLN A 76 -6.78 -3.29 17.28
N THR A 77 -6.94 -4.55 17.69
CA THR A 77 -6.94 -5.70 16.78
C THR A 77 -8.30 -5.89 16.12
N LEU A 78 -8.33 -6.32 14.86
CA LEU A 78 -9.54 -6.59 14.06
C LEU A 78 -9.74 -8.10 13.85
N ALA A 79 -10.92 -8.51 13.39
CA ALA A 79 -11.29 -9.93 13.28
C ALA A 79 -10.43 -10.69 12.24
N ASP A 80 -9.94 -10.00 11.22
CA ASP A 80 -9.06 -10.57 10.20
C ASP A 80 -7.56 -10.58 10.55
N SER A 81 -7.24 -10.46 11.85
CA SER A 81 -5.87 -10.46 12.40
C SER A 81 -5.00 -9.25 12.02
N SER A 82 -5.56 -8.26 11.32
CA SER A 82 -4.94 -6.93 11.19
C SER A 82 -5.17 -6.07 12.44
N TYR A 83 -4.56 -4.90 12.51
CA TYR A 83 -4.76 -3.97 13.63
C TYR A 83 -4.72 -2.50 13.23
N LEU A 84 -5.53 -1.68 13.92
CA LEU A 84 -5.47 -0.23 13.85
C LEU A 84 -4.23 0.30 14.58
N SER A 85 -3.65 1.34 14.03
CA SER A 85 -2.41 1.98 14.47
C SER A 85 -2.40 3.47 14.09
N VAL A 86 -1.30 4.14 14.41
CA VAL A 86 -1.04 5.52 14.01
C VAL A 86 0.42 5.67 13.57
N ILE A 87 0.64 6.36 12.46
CA ILE A 87 1.98 6.68 11.94
C ILE A 87 2.04 8.16 11.60
N GLY A 88 2.92 8.92 12.24
CA GLY A 88 3.08 10.34 11.95
C GLY A 88 1.80 11.15 12.16
N GLY A 89 0.89 10.68 13.02
CA GLY A 89 -0.43 11.27 13.23
C GLY A 89 -1.52 10.76 12.29
N VAL A 90 -1.18 10.00 11.25
CA VAL A 90 -2.14 9.40 10.32
C VAL A 90 -2.72 8.11 10.93
N PRO A 91 -4.04 8.00 11.10
CA PRO A 91 -4.69 6.74 11.43
C PRO A 91 -4.48 5.74 10.31
N VAL A 92 -4.03 4.53 10.66
CA VAL A 92 -3.76 3.49 9.69
C VAL A 92 -4.18 2.13 10.22
N ARG A 93 -4.33 1.19 9.32
CA ARG A 93 -4.47 -0.23 9.59
C ARG A 93 -3.23 -0.96 9.08
N ILE A 94 -2.71 -1.86 9.90
CA ILE A 94 -1.53 -2.68 9.60
C ILE A 94 -1.99 -4.12 9.32
N ILE A 95 -1.54 -4.66 8.19
CA ILE A 95 -1.85 -6.00 7.74
C ILE A 95 -0.55 -6.78 7.63
N GLU A 96 -0.46 -7.91 8.34
CA GLU A 96 0.63 -8.88 8.17
C GLU A 96 0.20 -9.90 7.11
N ALA A 97 0.84 -9.87 5.95
CA ALA A 97 0.56 -10.77 4.85
C ALA A 97 1.65 -11.84 4.74
N GLN A 98 1.26 -13.11 4.67
CA GLN A 98 2.14 -14.20 4.28
C GLN A 98 1.93 -14.51 2.80
N VAL A 99 3.04 -14.72 2.09
CA VAL A 99 3.04 -15.00 0.66
C VAL A 99 3.84 -16.28 0.44
N SER A 100 3.15 -17.29 -0.05
CA SER A 100 3.76 -18.55 -0.51
C SER A 100 3.57 -18.65 -2.02
N ILE A 101 4.67 -18.81 -2.75
CA ILE A 101 4.70 -18.90 -4.21
C ILE A 101 5.36 -20.22 -4.57
N THR A 102 4.64 -21.06 -5.32
CA THR A 102 5.24 -22.21 -5.99
C THR A 102 5.70 -21.77 -7.36
N CYS A 103 7.01 -21.81 -7.59
CA CYS A 103 7.64 -21.48 -8.85
C CYS A 103 7.44 -22.61 -9.87
N THR A 104 7.59 -22.27 -11.15
CA THR A 104 7.44 -23.22 -12.25
C THR A 104 8.50 -24.34 -12.24
N ASP A 105 9.63 -24.12 -11.59
CA ASP A 105 10.70 -25.11 -11.39
C ASP A 105 10.47 -26.04 -10.19
N GLY A 106 9.32 -25.92 -9.52
CA GLY A 106 8.97 -26.70 -8.33
C GLY A 106 9.56 -26.16 -7.02
N SER A 107 10.34 -25.08 -7.05
CA SER A 107 10.79 -24.40 -5.84
C SER A 107 9.63 -23.66 -5.16
N ASN A 108 9.71 -23.51 -3.84
CA ASN A 108 8.77 -22.69 -3.08
C ASN A 108 9.48 -21.47 -2.51
N PHE A 109 8.86 -20.31 -2.69
CA PHE A 109 9.22 -19.07 -2.01
C PHE A 109 8.19 -18.78 -0.93
N GLU A 110 8.66 -18.54 0.29
CA GLU A 110 7.84 -18.03 1.38
C GLU A 110 8.37 -16.67 1.83
N GLY A 111 7.46 -15.72 2.03
CA GLY A 111 7.79 -14.38 2.47
C GLY A 111 6.69 -13.77 3.33
N SER A 112 7.07 -12.84 4.19
CA SER A 112 6.13 -12.04 4.96
C SER A 112 6.26 -10.56 4.60
N TYR A 113 5.12 -9.91 4.42
CA TYR A 113 5.01 -8.49 4.15
C TYR A 113 4.16 -7.80 5.20
N ARG A 114 4.57 -6.60 5.57
CA ARG A 114 3.79 -5.71 6.41
C ARG A 114 3.26 -4.60 5.55
N LEU A 115 1.95 -4.51 5.45
CA LEU A 115 1.25 -3.48 4.69
C LEU A 115 0.69 -2.45 5.66
N VAL A 116 0.73 -1.19 5.25
CA VAL A 116 0.01 -0.08 5.88
C VAL A 116 -1.10 0.35 4.93
N THR A 117 -2.28 0.62 5.47
CA THR A 117 -3.40 1.19 4.70
C THR A 117 -4.16 2.23 5.50
N THR A 118 -4.73 3.23 4.83
CA THR A 118 -5.68 4.19 5.45
C THR A 118 -7.13 3.71 5.34
N LEU A 119 -7.38 2.57 4.71
CA LEU A 119 -8.66 1.86 4.76
C LEU A 119 -8.77 1.18 6.13
N LEU A 120 -9.49 1.82 7.05
CA LEU A 120 -9.53 1.41 8.46
C LEU A 120 -10.52 0.26 8.71
N GLU A 121 -11.56 0.17 7.88
CA GLU A 121 -12.55 -0.89 7.97
C GLU A 121 -11.95 -2.24 7.57
N GLU A 122 -12.43 -3.30 8.24
CA GLU A 122 -12.14 -4.65 7.79
C GLU A 122 -12.84 -4.92 6.45
N GLY A 123 -12.13 -5.58 5.53
CA GLY A 123 -12.77 -6.00 4.29
C GLY A 123 -13.68 -7.18 4.62
N SER A 124 -14.98 -7.08 4.34
CA SER A 124 -15.82 -8.27 4.37
C SER A 124 -15.18 -9.27 3.39
N ARG A 125 -14.83 -10.46 3.89
CA ARG A 125 -14.33 -11.51 3.02
C ARG A 125 -15.48 -11.86 2.10
N ASN A 126 -15.49 -11.34 0.87
CA ASN A 126 -16.43 -11.81 -0.15
C ASN A 126 -16.26 -13.32 -0.24
N THR A 127 -17.24 -14.04 0.29
CA THR A 127 -17.43 -15.47 0.02
C THR A 127 -17.35 -15.61 -1.50
N PRO A 128 -16.56 -16.54 -2.06
CA PRO A 128 -16.51 -16.70 -3.51
C PRO A 128 -17.95 -16.88 -4.01
N GLU A 129 -18.39 -15.98 -4.90
CA GLU A 129 -19.65 -16.17 -5.61
C GLU A 129 -19.50 -17.47 -6.39
N THR A 130 -20.10 -18.54 -5.89
CA THR A 130 -20.31 -19.76 -6.64
C THR A 130 -20.99 -19.37 -7.95
N CYS A 131 -20.28 -19.48 -9.06
CA CYS A 131 -20.83 -19.38 -10.40
C CYS A 131 -21.99 -20.39 -10.50
N ARG A 132 -23.23 -19.90 -10.35
CA ARG A 132 -24.43 -20.72 -10.57
C ARG A 132 -24.57 -20.86 -12.09
N ARG A 133 -24.31 -22.05 -12.60
CA ARG A 133 -24.69 -22.41 -13.97
C ARG A 133 -26.20 -22.18 -14.13
N PRO A 134 -26.65 -21.44 -15.16
CA PRO A 134 -28.07 -21.41 -15.48
C PRO A 134 -28.55 -22.81 -15.88
N LEU A 135 -29.74 -23.17 -15.42
CA LEU A 135 -30.49 -24.37 -15.80
C LEU A 135 -30.91 -24.30 -17.27
#